data_AF-A0A2E6I4U0-F1
#
_entry.id   AF-A0A2E6I4U0-F1
#
_cell.length_a   1.000
_cell.length_b   1.000
_cell.length_c   1.000
_cell.angle_alpha   90.00
_cell.angle_beta   90.00
_cell.angle_gamma   90.00
#
_symmetry.space_group_name_H-M   'P 1'
#
loop_
_entity.id
_entity.type
_entity.pdbx_description
1 polymer ?
#
loop_
_entity_poly.entity_id
_entity_poly.type
_entity_poly.pdbx_seq_one_letter_code
_entity_poly.pdbx_strand_id
1 'polypeptide(L)'
;MSFADAQRTYPAPDFHNPFEPHVVSVNAGESLWDFYGRAGRALEKLIRRGPGQYLVIAHGGVLNAALWCICGAPPQPTGQGLSFSLGDTGYIRTRYAPGRHQWGIYELKPGA
;
A
#
# COMPACT_ATOMS: atom_id res chain seq x y z
N MET A 1 0.69 2.40 -26.04
CA MET A 1 1.87 3.13 -25.56
C MET A 1 2.72 2.15 -24.77
N SER A 2 4.01 1.98 -25.09
CA SER A 2 4.89 1.15 -24.25
C SER A 2 5.17 1.84 -22.91
N PHE A 3 5.68 1.11 -21.90
CA PHE A 3 6.12 1.72 -20.64
C PHE A 3 7.20 2.80 -20.88
N ALA A 4 8.14 2.53 -21.79
CA ALA A 4 9.17 3.48 -22.17
C ALA A 4 8.57 4.74 -22.82
N ASP A 5 7.58 4.58 -23.70
CA ASP A 5 6.88 5.71 -24.30
C ASP A 5 6.13 6.53 -23.23
N ALA A 6 5.43 5.86 -22.32
CA ALA A 6 4.68 6.49 -21.23
C ALA A 6 5.59 7.32 -20.33
N GLN A 7 6.74 6.77 -19.94
CA GLN A 7 7.71 7.47 -19.09
C GLN A 7 8.34 8.68 -19.78
N ARG A 8 8.50 8.63 -21.11
CA ARG A 8 8.96 9.78 -21.91
C ARG A 8 7.91 10.87 -22.05
N THR A 9 6.64 10.50 -22.22
CA THR A 9 5.54 11.46 -22.38
C THR A 9 5.07 12.05 -21.06
N TYR A 10 5.15 11.27 -19.97
CA TYR A 10 4.72 11.62 -18.63
C TYR A 10 5.86 11.33 -17.63
N PRO A 11 6.92 12.15 -17.61
CA PRO A 11 8.01 11.95 -16.68
C PRO A 11 7.50 12.11 -15.24
N ALA A 12 7.91 11.18 -14.36
CA ALA A 12 7.65 11.31 -12.93
C ALA A 12 8.45 12.50 -12.39
N PRO A 13 7.85 13.38 -11.58
CA PRO A 13 8.59 14.45 -10.93
C PRO A 13 9.52 13.87 -9.84
N ASP A 14 10.61 14.58 -9.59
CA ASP A 14 11.66 14.18 -8.63
C ASP A 14 11.14 14.07 -7.18
N PHE A 15 10.05 14.77 -6.86
CA PHE A 15 9.39 14.73 -5.57
C PHE A 15 7.89 14.95 -5.72
N HIS A 16 7.10 14.20 -4.96
CA HIS A 16 5.67 14.43 -4.80
C HIS A 16 5.38 14.75 -3.34
N ASN A 17 4.76 15.90 -3.11
CA ASN A 17 4.27 16.26 -1.78
C ASN A 17 3.22 15.23 -1.34
N PRO A 18 3.39 14.53 -0.19
CA PRO A 18 2.47 13.47 0.22
C PRO A 18 1.06 13.94 0.54
N PHE A 19 0.85 15.25 0.73
CA PHE A 19 -0.46 15.86 1.00
C PHE A 19 -1.18 16.34 -0.26
N GLU A 20 -0.52 16.29 -1.41
CA GLU A 20 -1.09 16.72 -2.68
C GLU A 20 -1.49 15.51 -3.53
N PRO A 21 -2.56 15.61 -4.34
CA PRO A 21 -2.91 14.59 -5.30
C PRO A 21 -1.77 14.26 -6.27
N HIS A 22 -1.57 12.96 -6.55
CA HIS A 22 -0.54 12.53 -7.51
C HIS A 22 -0.85 12.99 -8.96
N VAL A 23 -2.12 13.21 -9.32
CA VAL A 23 -2.55 13.62 -10.68
C VAL A 23 -3.54 14.79 -10.60
N VAL A 24 -3.34 15.82 -11.44
CA VAL A 24 -3.94 17.17 -11.28
C VAL A 24 -5.14 17.47 -12.23
N SER A 25 -5.80 16.47 -12.84
CA SER A 25 -7.03 16.69 -13.63
C SER A 25 -8.05 15.57 -13.42
N VAL A 26 -9.37 15.76 -13.42
CA VAL A 26 -10.23 16.91 -13.04
C VAL A 26 -11.22 16.28 -12.04
N ASN A 27 -11.09 16.58 -10.74
CA ASN A 27 -11.88 16.10 -9.59
C ASN A 27 -11.33 14.88 -8.79
N ALA A 28 -10.23 15.09 -8.06
CA ALA A 28 -9.83 14.32 -6.86
C ALA A 28 -9.02 13.03 -7.03
N GLY A 29 -7.82 13.12 -7.63
CA GLY A 29 -6.78 12.10 -7.35
C GLY A 29 -6.47 12.03 -5.84
N GLU A 30 -6.03 10.88 -5.35
CA GLU A 30 -5.66 10.73 -3.94
C GLU A 30 -4.27 11.31 -3.68
N SER A 31 -4.12 12.01 -2.55
CA SER A 31 -2.81 12.23 -1.95
C SER A 31 -2.28 10.91 -1.38
N LEU A 32 -0.98 10.85 -1.06
CA LEU A 32 -0.43 9.68 -0.40
C LEU A 32 -1.08 9.45 0.98
N TRP A 33 -1.46 10.53 1.66
CA TRP A 33 -2.21 10.46 2.92
C TRP A 33 -3.62 9.90 2.76
N ASP A 34 -4.35 10.30 1.71
CA ASP A 34 -5.68 9.75 1.41
C ASP A 34 -5.57 8.25 1.13
N PHE A 35 -4.58 7.86 0.32
CA PHE A 35 -4.31 6.48 -0.04
C PHE A 35 -3.97 5.61 1.19
N TYR A 36 -3.09 6.12 2.06
CA TYR A 36 -2.75 5.48 3.33
C TYR A 36 -3.98 5.35 4.25
N GLY A 37 -4.76 6.42 4.40
CA GLY A 37 -5.99 6.44 5.19
C GLY A 37 -7.02 5.43 4.68
N ARG A 38 -7.16 5.29 3.35
CA ARG A 38 -8.04 4.30 2.72
C ARG A 38 -7.59 2.87 3.00
N ALA A 39 -6.28 2.59 2.93
CA ALA A 39 -5.74 1.29 3.29
C ALA A 39 -5.95 0.97 4.78
N GLY A 40 -5.74 1.96 5.67
CA GLY A 40 -6.01 1.83 7.10
C GLY A 40 -7.48 1.52 7.41
N ARG A 41 -8.43 2.21 6.75
CA ARG A 41 -9.86 1.92 6.86
C ARG A 41 -10.23 0.52 6.37
N ALA A 42 -9.59 0.03 5.30
CA ALA A 42 -9.80 -1.33 4.81
C ALA A 42 -9.28 -2.37 5.82
N LEU A 43 -8.10 -2.13 6.41
CA LEU A 43 -7.53 -2.95 7.48
C LEU A 43 -8.44 -2.97 8.72
N GLU A 44 -8.97 -1.83 9.14
CA GLU A 44 -9.92 -1.74 10.24
C GLU A 44 -11.17 -2.60 9.99
N LYS A 45 -11.77 -2.49 8.79
CA LYS A 45 -12.93 -3.30 8.40
C LYS A 45 -12.62 -4.80 8.44
N LEU A 46 -11.43 -5.20 7.99
CA LEU A 46 -10.98 -6.59 8.03
C LEU A 46 -10.87 -7.11 9.48
N ILE A 47 -10.23 -6.34 10.36
CA ILE A 47 -10.07 -6.71 11.78
C ILE A 47 -11.44 -6.80 12.47
N ARG A 48 -12.34 -5.84 12.20
CA ARG A 48 -13.70 -5.81 12.79
C ARG A 48 -14.60 -6.93 12.29
N ARG A 49 -14.27 -7.59 11.18
CA ARG A 49 -15.01 -8.76 10.68
C ARG A 49 -14.93 -9.95 11.64
N GLY A 50 -13.94 -9.98 12.52
CA GLY A 50 -13.78 -11.00 13.55
C GLY A 50 -12.67 -12.02 13.23
N PRO A 51 -12.50 -13.04 14.09
CA PRO A 51 -11.49 -14.07 13.91
C PRO A 51 -11.71 -14.90 12.63
N GLY A 52 -10.65 -15.10 11.83
CA GLY A 52 -10.72 -15.91 10.61
C GLY A 52 -9.41 -15.92 9.82
N GLN A 53 -9.39 -16.71 8.74
CA GLN A 53 -8.35 -16.67 7.71
C GLN A 53 -8.91 -15.94 6.50
N TYR A 54 -8.22 -14.88 6.06
CA TYR A 54 -8.68 -14.02 4.99
C TYR A 54 -7.63 -13.93 3.90
N LEU A 55 -8.05 -14.14 2.64
CA LEU A 55 -7.25 -13.83 1.46
C LEU A 55 -7.68 -12.46 0.94
N VAL A 56 -6.74 -11.51 0.94
CA VAL A 56 -6.94 -10.16 0.40
C VAL A 56 -6.15 -10.05 -0.90
N ILE A 57 -6.86 -9.86 -2.02
CA ILE A 57 -6.27 -9.65 -3.34
C ILE A 57 -6.46 -8.19 -3.71
N ALA A 58 -5.36 -7.48 -3.96
CA ALA A 58 -5.35 -6.07 -4.33
C ALA A 58 -4.06 -5.72 -5.08
N HIS A 59 -3.92 -4.46 -5.50
CA HIS A 59 -2.70 -3.96 -6.12
C HIS A 59 -1.58 -3.76 -5.10
N GLY A 60 -0.33 -3.91 -5.54
CA GLY A 60 0.86 -3.82 -4.70
C GLY A 60 0.96 -2.52 -3.89
N GLY A 61 0.49 -1.39 -4.44
CA GLY A 61 0.45 -0.12 -3.72
C GLY A 61 -0.47 -0.17 -2.48
N VAL A 62 -1.69 -0.67 -2.62
CA VAL A 62 -2.66 -0.72 -1.50
C VAL A 62 -2.21 -1.74 -0.46
N LEU A 63 -1.64 -2.87 -0.90
CA LEU A 63 -1.06 -3.87 0.00
C LEU A 63 0.11 -3.29 0.80
N ASN A 64 1.00 -2.52 0.15
CA ASN A 64 2.08 -1.81 0.84
C ASN A 64 1.54 -0.80 1.85
N ALA A 65 0.56 0.02 1.48
CA ALA A 65 -0.04 0.98 2.41
C ALA A 65 -0.68 0.31 3.64
N ALA A 66 -1.36 -0.83 3.45
CA ALA A 66 -1.90 -1.60 4.57
C ALA A 66 -0.78 -2.18 5.47
N LEU A 67 0.33 -2.62 4.88
CA LEU A 67 1.50 -3.10 5.62
C LEU A 67 2.23 -1.97 6.35
N TRP A 68 2.25 -0.75 5.81
CA TRP A 68 2.72 0.43 6.54
C TRP A 68 1.88 0.68 7.78
N CYS A 69 0.54 0.59 7.69
CA CYS A 69 -0.33 0.67 8.86
C CYS A 69 0.00 -0.42 9.89
N ILE A 70 0.24 -1.65 9.43
CA ILE A 70 0.62 -2.79 10.30
C ILE A 70 1.97 -2.54 11.02
N CYS A 71 2.94 -1.97 10.32
CA CYS A 71 4.27 -1.69 10.85
C CYS A 71 4.37 -0.36 11.63
N GLY A 72 3.29 0.42 11.72
CA GLY A 72 3.32 1.76 12.30
C GLY A 72 4.17 2.76 11.50
N ALA A 73 4.38 2.49 10.21
CA ALA A 73 5.12 3.37 9.33
C ALA A 73 4.17 4.44 8.75
N PRO A 74 4.55 5.72 8.76
CA PRO A 74 3.77 6.76 8.11
C PRO A 74 3.75 6.56 6.58
N PRO A 75 2.93 7.32 5.84
CA PRO A 75 3.04 7.40 4.39
C PRO A 75 4.48 7.67 3.94
N GLN A 76 4.97 6.95 2.92
CA GLN A 76 6.36 6.99 2.46
C GLN A 76 6.48 7.75 1.12
N PRO A 77 6.91 9.03 1.12
CA PRO A 77 7.04 9.80 -0.11
C PRO A 77 8.20 9.30 -0.96
N THR A 78 8.03 9.38 -2.29
CA THR A 78 9.08 9.29 -3.31
C THR A 78 10.23 8.31 -3.01
N GLY A 79 9.94 7.01 -3.03
CA GLY A 79 10.96 5.94 -3.00
C GLY A 79 11.72 5.80 -1.68
N GLN A 80 11.29 6.47 -0.62
CA GLN A 80 11.92 6.39 0.71
C GLN A 80 11.24 5.36 1.60
N GLY A 81 11.91 4.99 2.68
CA GLY A 81 11.36 4.22 3.78
C GLY A 81 11.10 2.74 3.50
N LEU A 82 10.00 2.23 4.04
CA LEU A 82 9.68 0.80 4.03
C LEU A 82 8.91 0.43 2.76
N SER A 83 9.39 -0.55 2.02
CA SER A 83 8.68 -1.11 0.86
C SER A 83 8.71 -2.64 0.91
N PHE A 84 7.60 -3.25 0.51
CA PHE A 84 7.44 -4.68 0.37
C PHE A 84 7.33 -5.00 -1.12
N SER A 85 8.35 -5.68 -1.65
CA SER A 85 8.42 -6.10 -3.04
C SER A 85 7.36 -7.17 -3.33
N LEU A 86 6.27 -6.75 -3.96
CA LEU A 86 5.19 -7.58 -4.45
C LEU A 86 5.08 -7.37 -5.95
N GLY A 87 5.66 -8.29 -6.71
CA GLY A 87 5.39 -8.52 -8.12
C GLY A 87 4.09 -9.27 -8.33
N ASP A 88 3.86 -9.69 -9.58
CA ASP A 88 2.60 -10.33 -9.96
C ASP A 88 2.47 -11.67 -9.24
N THR A 89 1.29 -11.91 -8.66
CA THR A 89 1.00 -13.10 -7.83
C THR A 89 1.86 -13.25 -6.56
N GLY A 90 2.63 -12.23 -6.19
CA GLY A 90 3.32 -12.17 -4.91
C GLY A 90 2.34 -12.12 -3.73
N TYR A 91 2.76 -12.63 -2.57
CA TYR A 91 1.93 -12.60 -1.36
C TYR A 91 2.76 -12.42 -0.09
N ILE A 92 2.10 -11.90 0.95
CA ILE A 92 2.62 -11.84 2.31
C ILE A 92 1.63 -12.52 3.25
N ARG A 93 2.16 -13.35 4.16
CA ARG A 93 1.35 -14.02 5.17
C ARG A 93 1.56 -13.36 6.52
N THR A 94 0.48 -12.80 7.07
CA THR A 94 0.48 -12.14 8.37
C THR A 94 -0.49 -12.80 9.36
N ARG A 95 -0.29 -12.56 10.65
CA ARG A 95 -1.24 -12.92 11.71
C ARG A 95 -1.39 -11.75 12.67
N TYR A 96 -2.63 -11.39 12.99
CA TYR A 96 -2.95 -10.41 14.01
C TYR A 96 -3.39 -11.08 15.32
N ALA A 97 -2.84 -10.65 16.44
CA ALA A 97 -3.23 -11.06 17.79
C ALA A 97 -3.95 -9.89 18.49
N PRO A 98 -5.30 -9.89 18.53
CA PRO A 98 -6.07 -8.72 18.98
C PRO A 98 -5.85 -8.37 20.45
N GLY A 99 -5.64 -9.35 21.33
CA GLY A 99 -5.41 -9.12 22.76
C GLY A 99 -4.08 -8.43 23.09
N ARG A 100 -3.18 -8.27 22.12
CA ARG A 100 -1.88 -7.61 22.29
C ARG A 100 -1.61 -6.53 21.25
N HIS A 101 -2.56 -6.29 20.35
CA HIS A 101 -2.36 -5.48 19.15
C HIS A 101 -1.05 -5.84 18.39
N GLN A 102 -0.73 -7.13 18.32
CA GLN A 102 0.53 -7.60 17.75
C GLN A 102 0.31 -8.19 16.37
N TRP A 103 1.13 -7.76 15.41
CA TRP A 103 1.23 -8.36 14.09
C TRP A 103 2.49 -9.19 13.96
N GLY A 104 2.36 -10.39 13.39
CA GLY A 104 3.49 -11.17 12.92
C GLY A 104 3.46 -11.27 11.39
N ILE A 105 4.60 -11.01 10.75
CA ILE A 105 4.82 -11.26 9.32
C ILE A 105 5.63 -12.55 9.23
N TYR A 106 5.04 -13.59 8.65
CA TYR A 106 5.62 -14.94 8.67
C TYR A 106 6.26 -15.33 7.35
N GLU A 107 5.87 -14.68 6.27
CA GLU A 107 6.31 -15.04 4.93
C GLU A 107 6.10 -13.89 3.96
N LEU A 108 7.05 -13.70 3.06
CA LEU A 108 6.95 -12.84 1.89
C LEU A 108 7.42 -13.65 0.68
N LYS A 109 6.55 -13.79 -0.32
CA LYS A 109 6.88 -14.34 -1.63
C LYS A 109 6.74 -13.21 -2.64
N PRO A 110 7.82 -12.80 -3.32
CA PRO A 110 7.81 -11.61 -4.16
C PRO A 110 6.93 -11.76 -5.41
N GLY A 111 6.64 -12.97 -5.88
CA GLY A 111 5.92 -13.14 -7.15
C GLY A 111 6.86 -13.04 -8.36
N ALA A 112 6.27 -13.04 -9.55
CA ALA A 112 6.97 -12.93 -10.83
C ALA A 112 7.10 -11.48 -11.29
#